data_AF-A0A3M1GXA2-F1
#
_entry.id   AF-A0A3M1GXA2-F1
#
_cell.length_a   1.000
_cell.length_b   1.000
_cell.length_c   1.000
_cell.angle_alpha   90.00
_cell.angle_beta   90.00
_cell.angle_gamma   90.00
#
_symmetry.space_group_name_H-M   'P 1'
#
loop_
_entity.id
_entity.type
_entity.pdbx_description
1 polymer ?
#
loop_
_entity_poly.entity_id
_entity_poly.type
_entity_poly.pdbx_seq_one_letter_code
_entity_poly.pdbx_strand_id
1 'polypeptide(L)'
;MQGSIGAAIGAVAAGALTWSFLEYALHDWLGHRPRGRVDFSREHLQHHANTRYYSPPHKKLQMAVPVLGLFALLTVPWLGALYGGLYVGAIALSWLAYEVAHRRSHTHPPRGPYSRWLRKHHLYHHFGNPRKNHGVTSPLWDIVFGTYVRPGRIVVP
;
A
#
# COMPACT_ATOMS: atom_id res chain seq x y z
N MET A 1 9.84 17.63 -28.40
CA MET A 1 10.15 16.20 -28.29
C MET A 1 8.82 15.44 -28.22
N GLN A 2 8.51 14.59 -29.20
CA GLN A 2 7.37 13.68 -29.09
C GLN A 2 7.74 12.59 -28.10
N GLY A 3 7.10 12.58 -26.93
CA GLY A 3 7.32 11.53 -25.94
C GLY A 3 6.79 10.19 -26.46
N SER A 4 7.57 9.12 -26.33
CA SER A 4 7.09 7.75 -26.62
C SER A 4 6.01 7.36 -25.62
N ILE A 5 4.85 6.94 -26.13
CA ILE A 5 3.74 6.38 -25.32
C ILE A 5 4.24 5.18 -24.50
N GLY A 6 5.14 4.36 -25.07
CA GLY A 6 5.73 3.23 -24.35
C GLY A 6 6.51 3.66 -23.12
N ALA A 7 7.28 4.75 -23.20
CA ALA A 7 8.00 5.30 -22.05
C ALA A 7 7.05 5.86 -20.97
N ALA A 8 5.93 6.47 -21.39
CA ALA A 8 4.90 6.95 -20.46
C ALA A 8 4.24 5.77 -19.71
N ILE A 9 3.84 4.72 -20.43
CA ILE A 9 3.29 3.49 -19.83
C ILE A 9 4.30 2.86 -18.89
N GLY A 10 5.57 2.78 -19.30
CA GLY A 10 6.66 2.24 -18.48
C GLY A 10 6.83 3.02 -17.17
N ALA A 11 6.83 4.35 -17.22
CA ALA A 11 6.94 5.21 -16.04
C ALA A 11 5.76 4.99 -15.07
N VAL A 12 4.52 4.92 -15.59
CA VAL A 12 3.32 4.66 -14.79
C VAL A 12 3.37 3.27 -14.15
N ALA A 13 3.73 2.24 -14.92
CA ALA A 13 3.85 0.87 -14.42
C ALA A 13 4.94 0.75 -13.34
N ALA A 14 6.09 1.39 -13.55
CA ALA A 14 7.17 1.41 -12.57
C ALA A 14 6.76 2.14 -11.27
N GLY A 15 6.02 3.24 -11.37
CA GLY A 15 5.50 3.95 -10.20
C GLY A 15 4.49 3.12 -9.40
N ALA A 16 3.55 2.47 -10.09
CA ALA A 16 2.58 1.56 -9.45
C ALA A 16 3.27 0.35 -8.79
N LEU A 17 4.27 -0.25 -9.45
CA LEU A 17 5.06 -1.34 -8.88
C LEU A 17 5.86 -0.86 -7.66
N THR A 18 6.46 0.33 -7.73
CA THR A 18 7.14 0.96 -6.58
C THR A 18 6.19 1.14 -5.40
N TRP A 19 4.99 1.67 -5.62
CA TRP A 19 3.99 1.76 -4.56
C TRP A 19 3.66 0.38 -3.97
N SER A 20 3.41 -0.64 -4.81
CA SER A 20 3.07 -1.97 -4.29
C SER A 20 4.16 -2.54 -3.37
N PHE A 21 5.42 -2.24 -3.66
CA PHE A 21 6.54 -2.60 -2.79
C PHE A 21 6.53 -1.79 -1.49
N LEU A 22 6.35 -0.48 -1.59
CA LEU A 22 6.25 0.42 -0.44
C LEU A 22 5.08 0.02 0.47
N GLU A 23 3.94 -0.36 -0.10
CA GLU A 23 2.79 -0.87 0.65
C GLU A 23 3.21 -2.05 1.54
N TYR A 24 3.87 -3.05 0.98
CA TYR A 24 4.37 -4.20 1.74
C TYR A 24 5.39 -3.78 2.81
N ALA A 25 6.40 -3.01 2.41
CA ALA A 25 7.49 -2.60 3.29
C ALA A 25 6.98 -1.73 4.46
N LEU A 26 6.06 -0.80 4.18
CA LEU A 26 5.42 0.01 5.19
C LEU A 26 4.58 -0.88 6.11
N HIS A 27 3.77 -1.77 5.57
CA HIS A 27 2.87 -2.59 6.38
C HIS A 27 3.61 -3.58 7.30
N ASP A 28 4.53 -4.38 6.77
CA ASP A 28 5.33 -5.31 7.58
C ASP A 28 6.46 -4.58 8.33
N TRP A 29 7.42 -4.01 7.59
CA TRP A 29 8.70 -3.58 8.16
C TRP A 29 8.59 -2.32 9.00
N LEU A 30 7.69 -1.40 8.65
CA LEU A 30 7.48 -0.17 9.42
C LEU A 30 6.23 -0.21 10.31
N GLY A 31 5.23 -1.01 9.95
CA GLY A 31 3.96 -1.13 10.68
C GLY A 31 4.05 -2.12 11.83
N HIS A 32 4.42 -3.37 11.52
CA HIS A 32 4.43 -4.47 12.50
C HIS A 32 5.76 -4.62 13.23
N ARG A 33 6.88 -4.69 12.51
CA ARG A 33 8.19 -5.01 13.10
C ARG A 33 8.68 -4.01 14.16
N PRO A 34 8.42 -2.69 14.06
CA PRO A 34 8.89 -1.74 15.07
C PRO A 34 8.10 -1.77 16.37
N ARG A 35 6.96 -2.47 16.44
CA ARG A 35 6.16 -2.66 17.66
C ARG A 35 5.84 -1.35 18.40
N GLY A 36 5.41 -0.33 17.67
CA GLY A 36 5.01 0.98 18.21
C GLY A 36 6.16 1.95 18.51
N ARG A 37 7.40 1.60 18.19
CA ARG A 37 8.57 2.48 18.44
C ARG A 37 8.60 3.72 17.54
N VAL A 38 7.94 3.69 16.38
CA VAL A 38 7.83 4.81 15.43
C VAL A 38 6.36 5.18 15.20
N ASP A 39 6.11 6.42 14.79
CA ASP A 39 4.73 6.95 14.61
C ASP A 39 3.88 6.09 13.68
N PHE A 40 4.40 5.74 12.50
CA PHE A 40 3.69 4.88 11.56
C PHE A 40 3.28 3.54 12.21
N SER A 41 4.17 2.91 12.98
CA SER A 41 3.88 1.67 13.69
C SER A 41 2.78 1.84 14.75
N ARG A 42 2.77 2.97 15.47
CA ARG A 42 1.71 3.26 16.46
C ARG A 42 0.35 3.40 15.79
N GLU A 43 0.29 4.21 14.74
CA GLU A 43 -0.91 4.44 13.95
C GLU A 43 -1.45 3.12 13.35
N HIS A 44 -0.55 2.30 12.80
CA HIS A 44 -0.86 0.99 12.24
C HIS A 44 -1.40 0.01 13.30
N LEU A 45 -0.71 -0.12 14.44
CA LEU A 45 -1.13 -1.01 15.52
C LEU A 45 -2.44 -0.53 16.19
N GLN A 46 -2.69 0.78 16.21
CA GLN A 46 -3.97 1.32 16.67
C GLN A 46 -5.12 0.91 15.74
N HIS A 47 -4.90 0.88 14.42
CA HIS A 47 -5.86 0.34 13.47
C HIS A 47 -6.11 -1.17 13.67
N HIS A 48 -5.07 -1.94 14.00
CA HIS A 48 -5.23 -3.35 14.37
C HIS A 48 -6.08 -3.55 15.63
N ALA A 49 -5.85 -2.74 16.66
CA ALA A 49 -6.60 -2.80 17.90
C ALA A 49 -8.06 -2.34 17.74
N ASN A 50 -8.30 -1.37 16.84
CA ASN A 50 -9.62 -0.86 16.53
C ASN A 50 -9.76 -0.62 15.01
N THR A 51 -10.43 -1.53 14.32
CA THR A 51 -10.61 -1.46 12.85
C THR A 51 -11.48 -0.29 12.37
N ARG A 52 -12.10 0.45 13.30
CA ARG A 52 -12.80 1.72 13.01
C ARG A 52 -11.87 2.93 13.05
N TYR A 53 -10.69 2.81 13.66
CA TYR A 53 -9.69 3.86 13.68
C TYR A 53 -8.94 3.92 12.35
N TYR A 54 -8.78 5.13 11.81
CA TYR A 54 -7.91 5.40 10.67
C TYR A 54 -7.11 6.66 10.96
N SER A 55 -5.82 6.67 10.64
CA SER A 55 -4.99 7.85 10.85
C SER A 55 -5.59 9.08 10.17
N PRO A 56 -5.57 10.24 10.85
CA PRO A 56 -6.04 11.49 10.26
C PRO A 56 -5.32 11.81 8.94
N PRO A 57 -6.01 12.41 7.94
CA PRO A 57 -5.41 12.71 6.64
C PRO A 57 -4.12 13.53 6.72
N HIS A 58 -4.01 14.48 7.66
CA HIS A 58 -2.82 15.30 7.81
C HIS A 58 -1.57 14.48 8.19
N LYS A 59 -1.69 13.47 9.05
CA LYS A 59 -0.57 12.58 9.42
C LYS A 59 -0.11 11.76 8.21
N LYS A 60 -1.06 11.27 7.43
CA LYS A 60 -0.74 10.52 6.20
C LYS A 60 -0.02 11.40 5.18
N LEU A 61 -0.48 12.64 4.98
CA LEU A 61 0.17 13.61 4.11
C LEU A 61 1.57 13.99 4.61
N GLN A 62 1.75 14.20 5.91
CA GLN A 62 3.06 14.48 6.52
C GLN A 62 4.09 13.37 6.23
N MET A 63 3.65 12.12 6.15
CA MET A 63 4.52 10.99 5.77
C MET A 63 4.68 10.86 4.25
N ALA A 64 3.61 11.03 3.48
CA ALA A 64 3.62 10.83 2.03
C ALA A 64 4.41 11.90 1.28
N VAL A 65 4.30 13.18 1.67
CA VAL A 65 4.91 14.30 0.95
C VAL A 65 6.44 14.19 0.87
N PRO A 66 7.19 13.94 1.97
CA PRO A 66 8.63 13.75 1.89
C PRO A 66 9.05 12.57 1.01
N VAL A 67 8.28 11.47 1.04
CA VAL A 67 8.57 10.28 0.22
C VAL A 67 8.34 10.57 -1.27
N LEU A 68 7.22 11.19 -1.62
CA LEU A 68 6.93 11.60 -3.01
C LEU A 68 7.95 12.64 -3.50
N GLY A 69 8.34 13.59 -2.64
CA GLY A 69 9.38 14.56 -2.92
C GLY A 69 10.74 13.90 -3.18
N LEU A 70 11.12 12.91 -2.38
CA LEU A 70 12.34 12.13 -2.60
C LEU A 70 12.31 11.42 -3.97
N PHE A 71 11.22 10.72 -4.31
CA PHE A 71 11.10 10.09 -5.63
C PHE A 71 11.12 11.11 -6.77
N ALA A 72 10.52 12.29 -6.60
CA ALA A 72 10.61 13.36 -7.59
C ALA A 72 12.05 13.84 -7.78
N LEU A 73 12.77 14.12 -6.68
CA LEU A 73 14.18 14.53 -6.71
C LEU A 73 15.07 13.47 -7.39
N LEU A 74 14.78 12.19 -7.17
CA LEU A 74 15.57 11.09 -7.73
C LEU A 74 15.23 10.74 -9.18
N THR A 75 14.03 11.09 -9.69
CA THR A 75 13.59 10.63 -11.01
C THR A 75 13.43 11.75 -12.03
N VAL A 76 12.98 12.94 -11.63
CA VAL A 76 12.74 14.05 -12.56
C VAL A 76 14.02 14.53 -13.26
N PRO A 77 15.18 14.68 -12.59
CA PRO A 77 16.41 15.10 -13.27
C PRO A 77 16.90 14.10 -14.33
N TRP A 78 16.59 12.81 -14.15
CA TRP A 78 17.10 11.73 -15.00
C TRP A 78 16.12 11.34 -16.11
N LEU A 79 14.82 11.32 -15.81
CA LEU A 79 13.76 10.92 -16.74
C LEU A 79 13.10 12.12 -17.42
N GLY A 80 13.40 13.35 -16.99
CA GLY A 80 12.71 14.57 -17.39
C GLY A 80 11.36 14.75 -16.69
N ALA A 81 10.85 15.99 -16.74
CA ALA A 81 9.64 16.40 -16.02
C ALA A 81 8.41 15.54 -16.33
N LEU A 82 8.21 15.16 -17.61
CA LEU A 82 7.06 14.36 -18.01
C LEU A 82 7.11 12.94 -17.40
N TYR A 83 8.17 12.18 -17.66
CA TYR A 83 8.23 10.77 -17.24
C TYR A 83 8.48 10.63 -15.73
N GLY A 84 9.34 11.47 -15.14
CA GLY A 84 9.50 11.52 -13.69
C GLY A 84 8.21 11.93 -12.99
N GLY A 85 7.49 12.91 -13.53
CA GLY A 85 6.18 13.32 -13.03
C GLY A 85 5.13 12.20 -13.11
N LEU A 86 5.06 11.47 -14.23
CA LEU A 86 4.17 10.31 -14.39
C LEU A 86 4.49 9.19 -13.39
N TYR A 87 5.78 8.91 -13.18
CA TYR A 87 6.23 7.92 -12.19
C TYR A 87 5.79 8.28 -10.77
N VAL A 88 6.07 9.51 -10.32
CA VAL A 88 5.67 9.99 -8.98
C VAL A 88 4.15 10.07 -8.85
N GLY A 89 3.47 10.54 -9.88
CA GLY A 89 2.01 10.59 -9.94
C GLY A 89 1.38 9.19 -9.82
N ALA A 90 1.99 8.17 -10.44
CA ALA A 90 1.54 6.79 -10.31
C ALA A 90 1.75 6.25 -8.88
N ILE A 91 2.87 6.56 -8.21
CA ILE A 91 3.04 6.21 -6.79
C ILE A 91 1.92 6.82 -5.94
N ALA A 92 1.66 8.12 -6.12
CA ALA A 92 0.63 8.84 -5.35
C ALA A 92 -0.78 8.28 -5.63
N LEU A 93 -1.11 8.01 -6.89
CA LEU A 93 -2.41 7.45 -7.26
C LEU A 93 -2.60 6.03 -6.71
N SER A 94 -1.57 5.19 -6.78
CA SER A 94 -1.61 3.84 -6.21
C SER A 94 -1.75 3.86 -4.69
N TRP A 95 -1.08 4.80 -4.00
CA TRP A 95 -1.29 5.05 -2.57
C TRP A 95 -2.75 5.41 -2.24
N LEU A 96 -3.34 6.35 -2.97
CA LEU A 96 -4.75 6.73 -2.77
C LEU A 96 -5.71 5.56 -3.04
N ALA A 97 -5.44 4.78 -4.09
CA ALA A 97 -6.21 3.58 -4.39
C ALA A 97 -6.11 2.54 -3.27
N TYR A 98 -4.91 2.33 -2.72
CA TYR A 98 -4.68 1.49 -1.55
C TYR A 98 -5.50 1.96 -0.35
N GLU A 99 -5.49 3.26 -0.03
CA GLU A 99 -6.24 3.82 1.11
C GLU A 99 -7.74 3.52 1.01
N VAL A 100 -8.31 3.68 -0.19
CA VAL A 100 -9.72 3.38 -0.45
C VAL A 100 -9.98 1.87 -0.36
N ALA A 101 -9.13 1.04 -0.98
CA ALA A 101 -9.28 -0.41 -0.99
C ALA A 101 -9.19 -0.98 0.44
N HIS A 102 -8.19 -0.54 1.21
CA HIS A 102 -7.97 -0.88 2.60
C HIS A 102 -9.20 -0.53 3.45
N ARG A 103 -9.66 0.72 3.39
CA ARG A 103 -10.85 1.15 4.14
C ARG A 103 -12.11 0.37 3.74
N ARG A 104 -12.31 0.13 2.44
CA ARG A 104 -13.48 -0.63 1.97
C ARG A 104 -13.45 -2.08 2.39
N SER A 105 -12.27 -2.69 2.49
CA SER A 105 -12.12 -4.07 2.96
C SER A 105 -12.72 -4.29 4.35
N HIS A 106 -12.59 -3.30 5.23
CA HIS A 106 -13.18 -3.32 6.57
C HIS A 106 -14.65 -2.92 6.56
N THR A 107 -14.99 -1.85 5.83
CA THR A 107 -16.27 -1.14 6.00
C THR A 107 -17.39 -1.57 5.05
N HIS A 108 -17.11 -2.24 3.93
CA HIS A 108 -18.11 -2.51 2.90
C HIS A 108 -18.13 -3.98 2.45
N PRO A 109 -19.32 -4.54 2.16
CA PRO A 109 -19.40 -5.88 1.58
C PRO A 109 -18.63 -5.92 0.25
N PRO A 110 -17.91 -7.03 -0.03
CA PRO A 110 -17.11 -7.14 -1.23
C PRO A 110 -18.00 -7.19 -2.48
N ARG A 111 -17.64 -6.41 -3.50
CA ARG A 111 -18.25 -6.40 -4.84
C ARG A 111 -17.34 -7.08 -5.85
N GLY A 112 -17.69 -8.32 -6.22
CA GLY A 112 -16.95 -9.11 -7.21
C GLY A 112 -15.74 -9.90 -6.67
N PRO A 113 -15.08 -10.69 -7.54
CA PRO A 113 -14.02 -11.62 -7.15
C PRO A 113 -12.83 -10.96 -6.45
N TYR A 114 -12.32 -9.85 -6.99
CA TYR A 114 -11.14 -9.17 -6.46
C TYR A 114 -11.37 -8.65 -5.03
N SER A 115 -12.44 -7.90 -4.79
CA SER A 115 -12.71 -7.35 -3.46
C SER A 115 -13.05 -8.45 -2.43
N ARG A 116 -13.63 -9.58 -2.87
CA ARG A 116 -13.80 -10.77 -2.00
C ARG A 116 -12.45 -11.35 -1.60
N TRP A 117 -11.53 -11.50 -2.56
CA TRP A 117 -10.17 -11.94 -2.27
C TRP A 117 -9.47 -10.95 -1.33
N LEU A 118 -9.48 -9.65 -1.65
CA LEU A 118 -8.80 -8.60 -0.87
C LEU A 118 -9.32 -8.57 0.56
N ARG A 119 -10.64 -8.54 0.74
CA ARG A 119 -11.26 -8.54 2.08
C ARG A 119 -10.87 -9.80 2.84
N LYS A 120 -10.94 -10.97 2.22
CA LYS A 120 -10.54 -12.22 2.89
C LYS A 120 -9.06 -12.23 3.26
N HIS A 121 -8.20 -11.83 2.33
CA HIS A 121 -6.75 -11.79 2.49
C HIS A 121 -6.35 -10.85 3.64
N HIS A 122 -6.89 -9.64 3.64
CA HIS A 122 -6.57 -8.61 4.62
C HIS A 122 -7.25 -8.84 5.97
N LEU A 123 -8.48 -9.36 6.02
CA LEU A 123 -9.09 -9.70 7.32
C LEU A 123 -8.43 -10.92 7.98
N TYR A 124 -7.81 -11.82 7.21
CA TYR A 124 -6.95 -12.85 7.79
C TYR A 124 -5.72 -12.24 8.45
N HIS A 125 -5.15 -11.20 7.85
CA HIS A 125 -4.06 -10.45 8.48
C HIS A 125 -4.49 -9.85 9.83
N HIS A 126 -5.67 -9.24 9.91
CA HIS A 126 -6.17 -8.66 11.17
C HIS A 126 -6.54 -9.70 12.24
N PHE A 127 -7.29 -10.72 11.86
CA PHE A 127 -7.99 -11.60 12.82
C PHE A 127 -7.46 -13.04 12.85
N GLY A 128 -6.64 -13.43 11.88
CA GLY A 128 -6.02 -14.75 11.79
C GLY A 128 -4.56 -14.74 12.22
N ASN A 129 -3.71 -14.07 11.45
CA ASN A 129 -2.28 -13.96 11.74
C ASN A 129 -1.70 -12.62 11.24
N PRO A 130 -1.42 -11.66 12.15
CA PRO A 130 -0.84 -10.35 11.81
C PRO A 130 0.58 -10.40 11.22
N ARG A 131 1.24 -11.56 11.18
CA ARG A 131 2.58 -11.75 10.58
C ARG A 131 2.55 -12.28 9.16
N LYS A 132 1.37 -12.31 8.52
CA LYS A 132 1.15 -12.85 7.17
C LYS A 132 0.22 -11.93 6.39
N ASN A 133 0.26 -12.00 5.06
CA ASN A 133 -0.64 -11.26 4.16
C ASN A 133 -0.58 -9.73 4.36
N HIS A 134 0.63 -9.18 4.26
CA HIS A 134 0.90 -7.75 4.42
C HIS A 134 0.51 -6.94 3.16
N GLY A 135 0.47 -7.55 1.99
CA GLY A 135 -0.05 -6.90 0.79
C GLY A 135 -1.57 -6.77 0.87
N VAL A 136 -2.09 -5.55 0.94
CA VAL A 136 -3.54 -5.30 0.92
C VAL A 136 -4.06 -5.36 -0.51
N THR A 137 -3.39 -4.72 -1.47
CA THR A 137 -3.85 -4.65 -2.86
C THR A 137 -3.45 -5.86 -3.70
N SER A 138 -2.37 -6.54 -3.34
CA SER A 138 -1.79 -7.69 -4.07
C SER A 138 -0.94 -8.56 -3.15
N PRO A 139 -0.91 -9.90 -3.33
CA PRO A 139 -0.04 -10.79 -2.55
C PRO A 139 1.39 -10.88 -3.10
N LEU A 140 1.73 -10.11 -4.14
CA LEU A 140 3.00 -10.24 -4.86
C LEU A 140 4.20 -10.27 -3.91
N TRP A 141 4.30 -9.28 -3.04
CA TRP A 141 5.44 -9.15 -2.11
C TRP A 141 5.35 -10.13 -0.94
N ASP A 142 4.14 -10.55 -0.56
CA ASP A 142 3.99 -11.66 0.39
C ASP A 142 4.54 -12.97 -0.15
N ILE A 143 4.41 -13.22 -1.46
CA ILE A 143 4.99 -14.39 -2.11
C ILE A 143 6.52 -14.25 -2.17
N VAL A 144 7.02 -13.09 -2.61
CA VAL A 144 8.46 -12.80 -2.70
C VAL A 144 9.16 -12.96 -1.34
N PHE A 145 8.55 -12.48 -0.26
CA PHE A 145 9.14 -12.48 1.08
C PHE A 145 8.65 -13.62 2.00
N GLY A 146 7.87 -14.58 1.47
CA GLY A 146 7.46 -15.78 2.24
C GLY A 146 6.42 -15.50 3.35
N THR A 147 5.64 -14.43 3.24
CA THR A 147 4.55 -14.07 4.17
C THR A 147 3.16 -14.36 3.61
N TYR A 148 3.05 -14.99 2.44
CA TYR A 148 1.76 -15.35 1.85
C TYR A 148 1.11 -16.56 2.53
N VAL A 149 -0.17 -16.44 2.84
CA VAL A 149 -1.06 -17.54 3.25
C VAL A 149 -2.37 -17.41 2.51
N ARG A 150 -2.83 -18.51 1.90
CA ARG A 150 -4.17 -18.61 1.34
C ARG A 150 -5.18 -18.77 2.48
N PRO A 151 -6.06 -17.79 2.76
CA PRO A 151 -6.93 -17.87 3.94
C PRO A 151 -8.03 -18.92 3.77
N GLY A 152 -8.28 -19.67 4.85
CA GLY A 152 -9.44 -20.55 5.03
C GLY A 152 -10.71 -19.79 5.44
N ARG A 153 -11.47 -20.30 6.41
CA ARG A 153 -12.56 -19.53 7.04
C ARG A 153 -11.96 -18.59 8.09
N ILE A 154 -12.43 -17.34 8.13
CA ILE A 154 -11.96 -16.32 9.08
C ILE A 154 -13.14 -15.97 9.97
N VAL A 155 -12.94 -15.99 11.29
CA VAL A 155 -13.90 -15.48 12.25
C VAL A 155 -13.55 -14.02 12.51
N VAL A 156 -14.48 -13.13 12.23
CA VAL A 156 -14.35 -11.69 12.50
C VAL A 156 -15.18 -11.41 13.74
N PRO A 157 -14.58 -10.97 14.86
CA PRO A 157 -15.29 -10.63 16.08
C PRO A 157 -16.27 -9.45 15.92
#